data_AF-A0A7V7FPS2-F1
#
_entry.id   AF-A0A7V7FPS2-F1
#
_cell.length_a   1.000
_cell.length_b   1.000
_cell.length_c   1.000
_cell.angle_alpha   90.00
_cell.angle_beta   90.00
_cell.angle_gamma   90.00
#
_symmetry.space_group_name_H-M   'P 1'
#
loop_
_entity.id
_entity.type
_entity.pdbx_description
1 polymer ?
#
loop_
_entity_poly.entity_id
_entity_poly.type
_entity_poly.pdbx_seq_one_letter_code
_entity_poly.pdbx_strand_id
1 'polypeptide(L)'
;MRDNPETASTAGLDLVVTDLLMAPINGLLLTRWLRTAKESPSRFAPIIMLSGAADSDYVNSARDLGATEFLGKPFSAETVYKRILEVIDYPRQFIATANYFGPDRRRKQIGPLGEEMRLTKQENITTVYSAAKVVKPKKGSADVWCFRLPNRLKEMAAGGMGGGEPGEMPTDLLEEAEAHLERAALDFTDWANNYLSQLAKLCAEVLAKEGRRNTYFEQINLLAHELRGQGGTFGYPLITIFGKMLYECTGEGCREDDAAVDIVKAHIDAMRAVLREKIGGDGGEIGRALMEMLKEAVEKNAAAN
;
A
#
# COMPACT_ATOMS: atom_id res chain seq x y z
N MET A 1 15.34 21.60 -34.55
CA MET A 1 15.95 22.94 -34.29
C MET A 1 15.13 23.59 -33.18
N ARG A 2 15.55 23.72 -31.93
CA ARG A 2 16.86 23.59 -31.30
C ARG A 2 16.69 22.81 -29.99
N ASP A 3 17.54 21.81 -29.80
CA ASP A 3 17.91 21.32 -28.48
C ASP A 3 18.31 22.50 -27.60
N ASN A 4 17.58 22.69 -26.49
CA ASN A 4 18.07 23.48 -25.39
C ASN A 4 18.54 22.50 -24.31
N PRO A 5 19.85 22.21 -24.18
CA PRO A 5 20.37 21.24 -23.24
C PRO A 5 20.23 21.68 -21.76
N GLU A 6 19.68 22.86 -21.48
CA GLU A 6 19.40 23.34 -20.12
C GLU A 6 18.00 22.95 -19.59
N THR A 7 17.10 22.46 -20.44
CA THR A 7 15.77 21.96 -20.01
C THR A 7 15.73 20.47 -19.70
N ALA A 8 16.86 19.77 -19.86
CA ALA A 8 17.03 18.40 -19.38
C ALA A 8 17.33 18.40 -17.87
N SER A 9 16.39 18.85 -17.04
CA SER A 9 16.55 18.74 -15.58
C SER A 9 16.39 17.26 -15.20
N THR A 10 17.52 16.55 -15.04
CA THR A 10 17.72 15.30 -14.27
C THR A 10 16.52 14.36 -14.18
N ALA A 11 16.63 13.17 -14.77
CA ALA A 11 15.74 12.00 -14.61
C ALA A 11 15.39 11.73 -13.13
N GLY A 12 14.44 12.50 -12.62
CA GLY A 12 13.99 12.52 -11.25
C GLY A 12 12.68 11.80 -11.17
N LEU A 13 12.48 11.08 -10.08
CA LEU A 13 11.22 10.38 -9.85
C LEU A 13 10.13 11.41 -9.46
N ASP A 14 9.04 11.45 -10.22
CA ASP A 14 7.96 12.44 -10.06
C ASP A 14 6.76 11.94 -9.25
N LEU A 15 6.47 10.63 -9.26
CA LEU A 15 5.40 10.00 -8.50
C LEU A 15 5.76 8.54 -8.21
N VAL A 16 5.56 8.09 -6.97
CA VAL A 16 5.62 6.67 -6.62
C VAL A 16 4.22 6.15 -6.37
N VAL A 17 3.87 5.03 -6.99
CA VAL A 17 2.74 4.20 -6.58
C VAL A 17 3.32 2.88 -6.09
N THR A 18 3.02 2.48 -4.86
CA THR A 18 3.60 1.28 -4.24
C THR A 18 2.58 0.59 -3.36
N ASP A 19 2.67 -0.74 -3.28
CA ASP A 19 1.95 -1.52 -2.27
C ASP A 19 2.52 -1.27 -0.87
N LEU A 20 1.65 -1.28 0.13
CA LEU A 20 2.05 -1.24 1.53
C LEU A 20 2.72 -2.55 1.93
N LEU A 21 2.12 -3.67 1.53
CA LEU A 21 2.55 -5.01 1.89
C LEU A 21 3.10 -5.74 0.65
N MET A 22 4.41 -5.64 0.47
CA MET A 22 5.15 -6.32 -0.59
C MET A 22 6.42 -6.98 -0.02
N ALA A 23 6.90 -8.02 -0.70
CA ALA A 23 8.13 -8.74 -0.37
C ALA A 23 9.19 -8.52 -1.47
N PRO A 24 10.49 -8.53 -1.15
CA PRO A 24 11.08 -8.63 0.19
C PRO A 24 11.10 -7.32 0.98
N ILE A 25 10.92 -6.17 0.29
CA ILE A 25 10.92 -4.84 0.90
C ILE A 25 9.49 -4.31 0.87
N ASN A 26 8.93 -3.96 2.03
CA ASN A 26 7.57 -3.42 2.12
C ASN A 26 7.52 -1.90 1.81
N GLY A 27 6.30 -1.36 1.60
CA GLY A 27 6.08 0.05 1.28
C GLY A 27 6.56 1.01 2.37
N LEU A 28 6.57 0.59 3.64
CA LEU A 28 7.08 1.37 4.76
C LEU A 28 8.60 1.56 4.65
N LEU A 29 9.34 0.48 4.40
CA LEU A 29 10.78 0.50 4.24
C LEU A 29 11.18 1.33 3.01
N LEU A 30 10.49 1.15 1.88
CA LEU A 30 10.70 1.96 0.69
C LEU A 30 10.47 3.45 0.98
N THR A 31 9.37 3.79 1.65
CA THR A 31 9.05 5.17 2.04
C THR A 31 10.14 5.76 2.92
N ARG A 32 10.56 5.04 3.96
CA ARG A 32 11.64 5.46 4.86
C ARG A 32 12.93 5.70 4.08
N TRP A 33 13.31 4.79 3.19
CA TRP A 33 14.50 4.90 2.37
C TRP A 33 14.42 6.13 1.46
N LEU A 34 13.33 6.33 0.74
CA LEU A 34 13.10 7.50 -0.12
C LEU A 34 13.18 8.82 0.66
N ARG A 35 12.71 8.87 1.91
CA ARG A 35 12.72 10.11 2.71
C ARG A 35 14.06 10.38 3.41
N THR A 36 14.86 9.35 3.72
CA THR A 36 16.02 9.50 4.62
C THR A 36 17.37 9.15 4.00
N ALA A 37 17.43 8.27 2.99
CA ALA A 37 18.69 7.86 2.38
C ALA A 37 19.33 9.02 1.61
N LYS A 38 20.67 9.09 1.64
CA LYS A 38 21.43 10.10 0.88
C LYS A 38 21.38 9.82 -0.62
N GLU A 39 21.29 8.55 -0.96
CA GLU A 39 21.23 7.98 -2.30
C GLU A 39 19.81 8.05 -2.90
N SER A 40 18.82 8.54 -2.14
CA SER A 40 17.44 8.65 -2.61
C SER A 40 17.37 9.58 -3.84
N PRO A 41 16.77 9.12 -4.96
CA PRO A 41 16.74 9.89 -6.20
C PRO A 41 15.83 11.12 -6.11
N SER A 42 14.79 11.07 -5.29
CA SER A 42 13.84 12.17 -5.11
C SER A 42 13.15 12.09 -3.76
N ARG A 43 13.72 12.76 -2.75
CA ARG A 43 13.11 12.81 -1.42
C ARG A 43 11.78 13.55 -1.41
N PHE A 44 11.49 14.40 -2.40
CA PHE A 44 10.26 15.18 -2.47
C PHE A 44 9.16 14.53 -3.33
N ALA A 45 9.45 13.37 -3.93
CA ALA A 45 8.45 12.68 -4.73
C ALA A 45 7.20 12.34 -3.89
N PRO A 46 5.98 12.64 -4.37
CA PRO A 46 4.78 12.13 -3.75
C PRO A 46 4.72 10.60 -3.85
N ILE A 47 4.19 9.97 -2.80
CA ILE A 47 4.04 8.52 -2.70
C ILE A 47 2.55 8.21 -2.47
N ILE A 48 1.91 7.54 -3.41
CA ILE A 48 0.57 6.96 -3.27
C ILE A 48 0.76 5.50 -2.81
N MET A 49 0.29 5.21 -1.60
CA MET A 49 0.38 3.89 -0.98
C MET A 49 -0.91 3.11 -1.25
N LEU A 50 -0.80 1.93 -1.87
CA LEU A 50 -1.92 1.02 -2.03
C LEU A 50 -2.07 0.20 -0.75
N SER A 51 -3.26 0.18 -0.16
CA SER A 51 -3.54 -0.51 1.11
C SER A 51 -4.83 -1.31 1.04
N GLY A 52 -4.83 -2.57 1.47
CA GLY A 52 -6.03 -3.39 1.66
C GLY A 52 -6.71 -3.19 3.02
N ALA A 53 -7.86 -3.84 3.21
CA ALA A 53 -8.60 -3.83 4.49
C ALA A 53 -7.75 -4.33 5.68
N ALA A 54 -6.80 -5.20 5.38
CA ALA A 54 -5.80 -5.75 6.29
C ALA A 54 -4.78 -4.73 6.84
N ASP A 55 -4.68 -3.54 6.25
CA ASP A 55 -3.50 -2.69 6.40
C ASP A 55 -3.74 -1.47 7.29
N SER A 56 -4.94 -1.35 7.89
CA SER A 56 -5.37 -0.18 8.68
C SER A 56 -4.37 0.23 9.75
N ASP A 57 -3.75 -0.75 10.40
CA ASP A 57 -2.80 -0.52 11.50
C ASP A 57 -1.49 0.10 11.00
N TYR A 58 -1.13 -0.16 9.74
CA TYR A 58 0.09 0.34 9.12
C TYR A 58 -0.08 1.69 8.41
N VAL A 59 -1.32 2.12 8.13
CA VAL A 59 -1.60 3.42 7.48
C VAL A 59 -1.01 4.58 8.29
N ASN A 60 -1.14 4.52 9.62
CA ASN A 60 -0.57 5.55 10.50
C ASN A 60 0.97 5.57 10.42
N SER A 61 1.60 4.39 10.46
CA SER A 61 3.04 4.25 10.30
C SER A 61 3.52 4.76 8.95
N ALA A 62 2.84 4.42 7.85
CA ALA A 62 3.14 4.91 6.50
C ALA A 62 3.06 6.44 6.42
N ARG A 63 2.00 7.03 7.00
CA ARG A 63 1.83 8.48 7.09
C ARG A 63 2.97 9.13 7.89
N ASP A 64 3.34 8.52 9.02
CA ASP A 64 4.41 9.02 9.89
C ASP A 64 5.81 8.88 9.28
N LEU A 65 5.99 7.93 8.35
CA LEU A 65 7.19 7.78 7.52
C LEU A 65 7.20 8.72 6.30
N GLY A 66 6.08 9.38 5.98
CA GLY A 66 6.01 10.39 4.93
C GLY A 66 5.34 9.95 3.63
N ALA A 67 4.40 9.00 3.67
CA ALA A 67 3.51 8.71 2.53
C ALA A 67 2.60 9.92 2.20
N THR A 68 2.31 10.12 0.91
CA THR A 68 1.58 11.30 0.41
C THR A 68 0.09 11.05 0.21
N GLU A 69 -0.34 9.90 -0.26
CA GLU A 69 -1.76 9.57 -0.32
C GLU A 69 -1.92 8.07 -0.13
N PHE A 70 -3.15 7.64 0.14
CA PHE A 70 -3.50 6.23 0.25
C PHE A 70 -4.61 5.91 -0.74
N LEU A 71 -4.53 4.73 -1.33
CA LEU A 71 -5.59 4.17 -2.16
C LEU A 71 -5.98 2.81 -1.59
N GLY A 72 -7.25 2.70 -1.18
CA GLY A 72 -7.83 1.45 -0.68
C GLY A 72 -8.02 0.44 -1.81
N LYS A 73 -7.74 -0.85 -1.55
CA LYS A 73 -8.11 -1.97 -2.43
C LYS A 73 -9.48 -2.55 -2.00
N PRO A 74 -10.38 -2.93 -2.93
CA PRO A 74 -10.32 -2.73 -4.39
C PRO A 74 -10.33 -1.24 -4.78
N PHE A 75 -9.71 -0.93 -5.92
CA PHE A 75 -9.76 0.39 -6.55
C PHE A 75 -10.30 0.26 -7.98
N SER A 76 -11.03 1.27 -8.45
CA SER A 76 -11.37 1.46 -9.86
C SER A 76 -10.40 2.40 -10.55
N ALA A 77 -10.38 2.41 -11.88
CA ALA A 77 -9.61 3.37 -12.67
C ALA A 77 -9.94 4.81 -12.26
N GLU A 78 -11.21 5.09 -11.98
CA GLU A 78 -11.68 6.38 -11.48
C GLU A 78 -11.03 6.76 -10.15
N THR A 79 -10.97 5.84 -9.19
CA THR A 79 -10.39 6.13 -7.87
C THR A 79 -8.88 6.37 -7.94
N VAL A 80 -8.16 5.62 -8.79
CA VAL A 80 -6.73 5.83 -9.07
C VAL A 80 -6.52 7.23 -9.66
N TYR A 81 -7.29 7.57 -10.70
CA TYR A 81 -7.19 8.85 -11.38
C TYR A 81 -7.44 10.03 -10.42
N LYS A 82 -8.50 9.95 -9.60
CA LYS A 82 -8.80 10.95 -8.57
C LYS A 82 -7.64 11.13 -7.59
N ARG A 83 -6.97 10.06 -7.15
CA ARG A 83 -5.79 10.17 -6.26
C ARG A 83 -4.62 10.86 -6.94
N ILE A 84 -4.36 10.55 -8.21
CA ILE A 84 -3.31 11.19 -8.99
C ILE A 84 -3.60 12.69 -9.15
N LEU A 85 -4.83 13.06 -9.51
CA LEU A 85 -5.24 14.46 -9.60
C LEU A 85 -5.08 15.21 -8.28
N GLU A 86 -5.46 14.61 -7.15
CA GLU A 86 -5.29 15.27 -5.85
C GLU A 86 -3.81 15.60 -5.56
N VAL A 87 -2.89 14.70 -5.92
CA VAL A 87 -1.45 14.94 -5.79
C VAL A 87 -0.97 16.04 -6.73
N ILE A 88 -1.51 16.10 -7.96
CA ILE A 88 -1.16 17.10 -8.97
C ILE A 88 -1.70 18.48 -8.61
N ASP A 89 -2.99 18.61 -8.30
CA ASP A 89 -3.65 19.90 -8.15
C ASP A 89 -3.52 20.47 -6.74
N TYR A 90 -3.43 19.62 -5.72
CA TYR A 90 -3.38 20.02 -4.31
C TYR A 90 -2.17 19.41 -3.58
N PRO A 91 -0.93 19.62 -4.06
CA PRO A 91 0.25 19.04 -3.44
C PRO A 91 0.44 19.57 -2.02
N ARG A 92 0.68 18.66 -1.08
CA ARG A 92 0.99 19.01 0.31
C ARG A 92 2.43 19.52 0.43
N GLN A 93 2.61 20.57 1.23
CA GLN A 93 3.94 21.10 1.54
C GLN A 93 4.74 20.07 2.34
N PHE A 94 6.04 19.97 2.07
CA PHE A 94 6.91 19.08 2.84
C PHE A 94 7.38 19.76 4.12
N ILE A 95 7.40 19.01 5.22
CA ILE A 95 7.88 19.45 6.52
C ILE A 95 9.13 18.64 6.86
N ALA A 96 10.19 19.34 7.26
CA ALA A 96 11.37 18.73 7.87
C ALA A 96 11.48 19.17 9.33
N THR A 97 11.72 18.21 10.21
CA THR A 97 12.08 18.41 11.62
C THR A 97 13.26 17.50 11.95
N ALA A 98 13.75 17.55 13.19
CA ALA A 98 14.79 16.64 13.65
C ALA A 98 14.46 15.14 13.42
N ASN A 99 13.18 14.76 13.54
CA ASN A 99 12.75 13.36 13.53
C ASN A 99 11.77 13.02 12.39
N TYR A 100 11.50 13.96 11.48
CA TYR A 100 10.53 13.73 10.41
C TYR A 100 10.90 14.48 9.14
N PHE A 101 10.70 13.81 8.01
CA PHE A 101 10.72 14.43 6.70
C PHE A 101 9.60 13.83 5.84
N GLY A 102 8.68 14.67 5.37
CA GLY A 102 7.56 14.21 4.54
C GLY A 102 6.48 15.29 4.35
N PRO A 103 5.39 14.99 3.63
CA PRO A 103 4.29 15.91 3.44
C PRO A 103 3.60 16.27 4.76
N ASP A 104 3.10 17.49 4.90
CA ASP A 104 2.35 17.92 6.08
C ASP A 104 1.23 16.93 6.39
N ARG A 105 1.32 16.26 7.55
CA ARG A 105 0.39 15.21 7.97
C ARG A 105 -1.05 15.73 8.10
N ARG A 106 -1.26 17.05 8.17
CA ARG A 106 -2.57 17.68 8.20
C ARG A 106 -3.14 17.88 6.79
N ARG A 107 -4.07 17.03 6.38
CA ARG A 107 -4.74 17.12 5.06
C ARG A 107 -5.76 18.27 4.96
N LYS A 108 -6.45 18.60 6.06
CA LYS A 108 -7.46 19.67 6.11
C LYS A 108 -7.05 20.75 7.11
N GLN A 109 -7.21 22.02 6.74
CA GLN A 109 -7.06 23.16 7.66
C GLN A 109 -8.26 23.29 8.63
N ILE A 110 -8.85 22.18 9.03
CA ILE A 110 -9.80 22.15 10.14
C ILE A 110 -8.95 22.22 11.40
N GLY A 111 -9.27 23.12 12.34
CA GLY A 111 -8.59 23.25 13.64
C GLY A 111 -8.49 21.91 14.39
N PRO A 112 -7.59 21.78 15.36
CA PRO A 112 -7.41 20.51 16.05
C PRO A 112 -8.74 20.05 16.65
N LEU A 113 -9.08 18.77 16.50
CA LEU A 113 -10.19 18.13 17.22
C LEU A 113 -9.74 17.95 18.69
N GLY A 114 -9.54 19.05 19.41
CA GLY A 114 -8.95 19.08 20.75
C GLY A 114 -7.81 20.09 20.88
N GLU A 115 -6.89 19.84 21.81
CA GLU A 115 -5.73 20.72 22.04
C GLU A 115 -4.74 20.69 20.87
N GLU A 116 -4.12 21.84 20.58
CA GLU A 116 -3.11 21.95 19.53
C GLU A 116 -1.83 21.20 19.96
N MET A 117 -1.58 20.07 19.29
CA MET A 117 -0.39 19.25 19.55
C MET A 117 0.89 19.80 18.90
N ARG A 118 0.80 20.79 18.00
CA ARG A 118 2.00 21.45 17.45
C ARG A 118 2.68 22.30 18.52
N LEU A 119 3.86 21.87 18.92
CA LEU A 119 4.73 22.63 19.83
C LEU A 119 5.28 23.92 19.19
N THR A 120 5.30 24.00 17.85
CA THR A 120 5.85 25.14 17.10
C THR A 120 4.75 25.96 16.44
N LYS A 121 4.71 27.26 16.75
CA LYS A 121 3.83 28.23 16.08
C LYS A 121 4.28 28.49 14.64
N GLN A 122 3.33 28.83 13.77
CA GLN A 122 3.57 29.07 12.34
C GLN A 122 4.66 30.12 12.06
N GLU A 123 4.73 31.16 12.89
CA GLU A 123 5.74 32.24 12.83
C GLU A 123 7.19 31.74 13.00
N ASN A 124 7.35 30.60 13.69
CA ASN A 124 8.63 29.95 13.99
C ASN A 124 8.96 28.82 13.00
N ILE A 125 8.25 28.73 11.87
CA ILE A 125 8.56 27.79 10.79
C ILE A 125 9.39 28.50 9.73
N THR A 126 10.49 27.87 9.30
CA THR A 126 11.34 28.38 8.23
C THR A 126 10.83 27.91 6.87
N THR A 127 10.33 28.82 6.04
CA THR A 127 9.85 28.48 4.69
C THR A 127 11.00 28.39 3.68
N VAL A 128 11.05 27.30 2.93
CA VAL A 128 12.08 27.01 1.92
C VAL A 128 11.41 26.89 0.54
N TYR A 129 11.87 27.67 -0.43
CA TYR A 129 11.31 27.68 -1.78
C TYR A 129 12.13 26.88 -2.81
N SER A 130 13.27 26.33 -2.39
CA SER A 130 14.15 25.55 -3.26
C SER A 130 14.84 24.44 -2.48
N ALA A 131 14.74 23.20 -2.97
CA ALA A 131 15.39 22.04 -2.38
C ALA A 131 16.93 22.10 -2.44
N ALA A 132 17.50 22.90 -3.36
CA ALA A 132 18.94 23.01 -3.55
C ALA A 132 19.61 24.02 -2.59
N LYS A 133 18.84 24.88 -1.92
CA LYS A 133 19.38 25.94 -1.06
C LYS A 133 19.31 25.52 0.40
N VAL A 134 20.48 25.52 1.07
CA VAL A 134 20.56 25.36 2.52
C VAL A 134 20.04 26.64 3.18
N VAL A 135 18.93 26.56 3.90
CA VAL A 135 18.31 27.69 4.61
C VAL A 135 18.52 27.52 6.11
N LYS A 136 19.27 28.45 6.73
CA LYS A 136 19.45 28.47 8.18
C LYS A 136 18.12 28.80 8.87
N PRO A 137 17.83 28.19 10.03
CA PRO A 137 16.62 28.52 10.79
C PRO A 137 16.69 29.97 11.27
N LYS A 138 15.53 30.60 11.45
CA LYS A 138 15.46 31.95 12.02
C LYS A 138 16.01 31.91 13.46
N LYS A 139 16.70 32.97 13.88
CA LYS A 139 17.25 33.05 15.25
C LYS A 139 16.09 33.00 16.26
N GLY A 140 16.05 31.96 17.10
CA GLY A 140 14.96 31.72 18.07
C GLY A 140 13.76 30.94 17.54
N SER A 141 13.80 30.43 16.30
CA SER A 141 12.76 29.54 15.77
C SER A 141 13.05 28.08 16.11
N ALA A 142 12.01 27.23 16.12
CA ALA A 142 12.20 25.80 16.19
C ALA A 142 12.88 25.29 14.90
N ASP A 143 13.58 24.16 15.00
CA ASP A 143 14.21 23.46 13.86
C ASP A 143 13.14 22.77 12.99
N VAL A 144 12.27 23.58 12.39
CA VAL A 144 11.16 23.16 11.52
C VAL A 144 11.24 23.93 10.21
N TRP A 145 11.36 23.18 9.11
CA TRP A 145 11.36 23.73 7.75
C TRP A 145 10.10 23.31 7.01
N CYS A 146 9.51 24.24 6.28
CA CYS A 146 8.35 24.02 5.41
C CYS A 146 8.74 24.33 3.97
N PHE A 147 8.70 23.32 3.11
CA PHE A 147 9.09 23.41 1.71
C PHE A 147 7.89 23.75 0.82
N ARG A 148 7.98 24.89 0.15
CA ARG A 148 7.04 25.38 -0.86
C ARG A 148 7.71 25.35 -2.22
N LEU A 149 7.82 24.15 -2.78
CA LEU A 149 8.49 23.91 -4.04
C LEU A 149 7.54 24.15 -5.23
N PRO A 150 8.09 24.46 -6.43
CA PRO A 150 7.32 24.44 -7.67
C PRO A 150 6.67 23.07 -7.90
N ASN A 151 5.47 23.08 -8.50
CA ASN A 151 4.70 21.88 -8.75
C ASN A 151 5.04 21.27 -10.11
N ARG A 152 6.11 20.48 -10.15
CA ARG A 152 6.57 19.80 -11.38
C ARG A 152 5.52 18.90 -12.00
N LEU A 153 4.74 18.20 -11.19
CA LEU A 153 3.67 17.32 -11.69
C LEU A 153 2.60 18.11 -12.44
N LYS A 154 2.20 19.28 -11.94
CA LYS A 154 1.27 20.16 -12.63
C LYS A 154 1.88 20.79 -13.89
N GLU A 155 3.17 21.15 -13.86
CA GLU A 155 3.88 21.59 -15.06
C GLU A 155 3.92 20.50 -16.13
N MET A 156 4.19 19.24 -15.76
CA MET A 156 4.19 18.10 -16.68
C MET A 156 2.80 17.80 -17.24
N ALA A 157 1.78 17.76 -16.38
CA ALA A 157 0.40 17.49 -16.79
C ALA A 157 -0.16 18.59 -17.72
N ALA A 158 0.26 19.84 -17.53
CA ALA A 158 -0.13 20.97 -18.37
C ALA A 158 0.76 21.19 -19.61
N GLY A 159 1.63 20.23 -19.96
CA GLY A 159 2.50 20.33 -21.14
C GLY A 159 3.57 21.44 -21.06
N GLY A 160 4.01 21.80 -19.85
CA GLY A 160 5.03 22.83 -19.61
C GLY A 160 4.50 24.27 -19.55
N MET A 161 3.21 24.50 -19.75
CA MET A 161 2.56 25.80 -19.55
C MET A 161 1.89 25.82 -18.19
N GLY A 162 2.64 26.23 -17.16
CA GLY A 162 2.15 26.35 -15.80
C GLY A 162 0.99 27.35 -15.69
N GLY A 163 -0.23 26.84 -15.51
CA GLY A 163 -1.43 27.66 -15.29
C GLY A 163 -2.68 27.09 -15.96
N GLY A 164 -3.07 25.86 -15.63
CA GLY A 164 -4.31 25.25 -16.10
C GLY A 164 -5.33 25.05 -14.97
N GLU A 165 -6.61 25.14 -15.33
CA GLU A 165 -7.74 24.61 -14.56
C GLU A 165 -7.45 23.16 -14.10
N PRO A 166 -8.11 22.66 -13.03
CA PRO A 166 -7.96 21.26 -12.62
C PRO A 166 -8.15 20.33 -13.83
N GLY A 167 -7.27 19.33 -13.97
CA GLY A 167 -7.34 18.43 -15.12
C GLY A 167 -8.67 17.70 -15.16
N GLU A 168 -9.39 17.76 -16.28
CA GLU A 168 -10.61 16.97 -16.45
C GLU A 168 -10.29 15.48 -16.63
N MET A 169 -11.21 14.60 -16.22
CA MET A 169 -11.04 13.15 -16.44
C MET A 169 -11.29 12.82 -17.91
N PRO A 170 -10.33 12.27 -18.66
CA PRO A 170 -10.58 11.80 -20.01
C PRO A 170 -11.44 10.53 -19.95
N THR A 171 -12.71 10.63 -20.32
CA THR A 171 -13.69 9.53 -20.22
C THR A 171 -13.23 8.28 -20.96
N ASP A 172 -12.70 8.45 -22.16
CA ASP A 172 -12.30 7.34 -23.03
C ASP A 172 -11.14 6.52 -22.42
N LEU A 173 -10.15 7.19 -21.80
CA LEU A 173 -9.04 6.52 -21.12
C LEU A 173 -9.49 5.81 -19.85
N LEU A 174 -10.49 6.36 -19.16
CA LEU A 174 -11.05 5.76 -17.96
C LEU A 174 -11.83 4.49 -18.30
N GLU A 175 -12.63 4.52 -19.37
CA GLU A 175 -13.32 3.35 -19.90
C GLU A 175 -12.33 2.25 -20.33
N GLU A 176 -11.26 2.61 -21.05
CA GLU A 176 -10.21 1.67 -21.44
C GLU A 176 -9.51 1.04 -20.22
N ALA A 177 -9.16 1.86 -19.22
CA ALA A 177 -8.51 1.39 -18.00
C ALA A 177 -9.42 0.47 -17.17
N GLU A 178 -10.71 0.79 -17.06
CA GLU A 178 -11.68 -0.05 -16.35
C GLU A 178 -11.87 -1.40 -17.07
N ALA A 179 -11.98 -1.39 -18.40
CA ALA A 179 -12.06 -2.62 -19.19
C ALA A 179 -10.80 -3.50 -19.03
N HIS A 180 -9.62 -2.90 -18.86
CA HIS A 180 -8.39 -3.64 -18.54
C HIS A 180 -8.42 -4.26 -17.14
N LEU A 181 -8.94 -3.54 -16.14
CA LEU A 181 -9.11 -4.09 -14.78
C LEU A 181 -10.10 -5.27 -14.78
N GLU A 182 -11.23 -5.15 -15.49
CA GLU A 182 -12.21 -6.24 -15.60
C GLU A 182 -11.63 -7.49 -16.26
N ARG A 183 -10.88 -7.35 -17.36
CA ARG A 183 -10.21 -8.49 -18.01
C ARG A 183 -9.21 -9.15 -17.07
N ALA A 184 -8.41 -8.36 -16.35
CA ALA A 184 -7.45 -8.89 -15.40
C ALA A 184 -8.12 -9.61 -14.20
N ALA A 185 -9.32 -9.20 -13.80
CA ALA A 185 -10.10 -9.89 -12.78
C ALA A 185 -10.59 -11.28 -13.22
N LEU A 186 -10.83 -11.50 -14.52
CA LEU A 186 -11.14 -12.83 -15.05
C LEU A 186 -9.91 -13.76 -14.92
N ASP A 187 -8.72 -13.27 -15.27
CA ASP A 187 -7.46 -14.01 -15.13
C ASP A 187 -7.11 -14.31 -13.66
N PHE A 188 -7.58 -13.47 -12.72
CA PHE A 188 -7.33 -13.67 -11.30
C PHE A 188 -7.93 -14.98 -10.75
N THR A 189 -9.12 -15.40 -11.21
CA THR A 189 -9.73 -16.63 -10.68
C THR A 189 -8.88 -17.85 -11.01
N ASP A 190 -8.33 -17.91 -12.22
CA ASP A 190 -7.41 -18.97 -12.65
C ASP A 190 -6.09 -18.90 -11.89
N TRP A 191 -5.55 -17.68 -11.72
CA TRP A 191 -4.36 -17.44 -10.91
C TRP A 191 -4.57 -17.93 -9.46
N ALA A 192 -5.66 -17.55 -8.81
CA ALA A 192 -5.96 -17.90 -7.43
C ALA A 192 -6.16 -19.42 -7.27
N ASN A 193 -6.85 -20.06 -8.22
CA ASN A 193 -7.01 -21.52 -8.24
C ASN A 193 -5.67 -22.26 -8.38
N ASN A 194 -4.74 -21.73 -9.18
CA ASN A 194 -3.39 -22.29 -9.28
C ASN A 194 -2.64 -22.19 -7.95
N TYR A 195 -2.66 -21.02 -7.30
CA TYR A 195 -2.04 -20.82 -5.98
C TYR A 195 -2.64 -21.73 -4.90
N LEU A 196 -3.97 -21.85 -4.83
CA LEU A 196 -4.63 -22.76 -3.88
C LEU A 196 -4.31 -24.24 -4.17
N SER A 197 -4.08 -24.59 -5.43
CA SER A 197 -3.63 -25.94 -5.82
C SER A 197 -2.19 -26.20 -5.38
N GLN A 198 -1.30 -25.21 -5.48
CA GLN A 198 0.08 -25.30 -4.96
C GLN A 198 0.10 -25.43 -3.44
N LEU A 199 -0.68 -24.62 -2.73
CA LEU A 199 -0.85 -24.72 -1.27
C LEU A 199 -1.33 -26.12 -0.86
N ALA A 200 -2.36 -26.65 -1.53
CA ALA A 200 -2.86 -27.99 -1.23
C ALA A 200 -1.82 -29.09 -1.47
N LYS A 201 -0.99 -28.95 -2.51
CA LYS A 201 0.11 -29.86 -2.79
C LYS A 201 1.17 -29.80 -1.69
N LEU A 202 1.57 -28.60 -1.25
CA LEU A 202 2.51 -28.43 -0.14
C LEU A 202 1.97 -29.08 1.14
N CYS A 203 0.69 -28.88 1.48
CA CYS A 203 0.06 -29.55 2.62
C CYS A 203 0.12 -31.08 2.52
N ALA A 204 -0.14 -31.65 1.34
CA ALA A 204 -0.04 -33.09 1.13
C ALA A 204 1.41 -33.59 1.30
N GLU A 205 2.40 -32.82 0.85
CA GLU A 205 3.82 -33.15 1.02
C GLU A 205 4.28 -33.09 2.49
N VAL A 206 3.79 -32.11 3.26
CA VAL A 206 4.09 -31.98 4.70
C VAL A 206 3.62 -33.20 5.50
N LEU A 207 2.44 -33.74 5.17
CA LEU A 207 1.89 -34.93 5.81
C LEU A 207 2.63 -36.22 5.39
N ALA A 208 3.17 -36.24 4.18
CA ALA A 208 3.80 -37.44 3.61
C ALA A 208 5.29 -37.61 3.99
N LYS A 209 5.99 -36.54 4.41
CA LYS A 209 7.43 -36.57 4.68
C LYS A 209 7.77 -36.04 6.07
N GLU A 210 8.22 -36.92 6.95
CA GLU A 210 8.89 -36.53 8.20
C GLU A 210 10.29 -35.98 7.87
N GLY A 211 10.51 -34.68 8.06
CA GLY A 211 11.89 -34.14 8.16
C GLY A 211 12.23 -32.81 7.50
N ARG A 212 11.27 -32.03 6.96
CA ARG A 212 11.51 -30.62 6.51
C ARG A 212 10.27 -29.73 6.60
N ARG A 213 9.44 -29.88 7.63
CA ARG A 213 8.15 -29.16 7.76
C ARG A 213 8.35 -27.64 7.72
N ASN A 214 9.33 -27.11 8.45
CA ASN A 214 9.72 -25.70 8.40
C ASN A 214 9.82 -25.12 6.97
N THR A 215 10.57 -25.76 6.08
CA THR A 215 10.77 -25.28 4.69
C THR A 215 9.48 -25.26 3.86
N TYR A 216 8.51 -26.11 4.20
CA TYR A 216 7.21 -26.12 3.57
C TYR A 216 6.30 -25.03 4.13
N PHE A 217 6.35 -24.79 5.45
CA PHE A 217 5.64 -23.68 6.08
C PHE A 217 6.15 -22.32 5.58
N GLU A 218 7.46 -22.16 5.36
CA GLU A 218 8.03 -20.96 4.71
C GLU A 218 7.46 -20.76 3.29
N GLN A 219 7.35 -21.82 2.49
CA GLN A 219 6.75 -21.74 1.15
C GLN A 219 5.25 -21.42 1.20
N ILE A 220 4.52 -22.03 2.13
CA ILE A 220 3.11 -21.71 2.38
C ILE A 220 2.96 -20.23 2.75
N ASN A 221 3.84 -19.72 3.61
CA ASN A 221 3.85 -18.33 4.03
C ASN A 221 4.05 -17.36 2.85
N LEU A 222 4.99 -17.67 1.94
CA LEU A 222 5.20 -16.89 0.73
C LEU A 222 3.98 -16.89 -0.19
N LEU A 223 3.33 -18.04 -0.39
CA LEU A 223 2.10 -18.11 -1.20
C LEU A 223 0.93 -17.37 -0.54
N ALA A 224 0.81 -17.43 0.79
CA ALA A 224 -0.18 -16.70 1.56
C ALA A 224 0.01 -15.17 1.44
N HIS A 225 1.28 -14.72 1.43
CA HIS A 225 1.63 -13.33 1.18
C HIS A 225 1.11 -12.83 -0.18
N GLU A 226 1.30 -13.60 -1.25
CA GLU A 226 0.82 -13.24 -2.59
C GLU A 226 -0.71 -13.18 -2.67
N LEU A 227 -1.40 -14.18 -2.10
CA LEU A 227 -2.87 -14.22 -2.05
C LEU A 227 -3.44 -13.01 -1.31
N ARG A 228 -2.77 -12.55 -0.23
CA ARG A 228 -3.19 -11.34 0.48
C ARG A 228 -3.06 -10.09 -0.40
N GLY A 229 -1.97 -9.96 -1.15
CA GLY A 229 -1.64 -8.76 -1.91
C GLY A 229 -2.58 -8.49 -3.09
N GLN A 230 -3.14 -9.56 -3.67
CA GLN A 230 -3.84 -9.50 -4.96
C GLN A 230 -5.37 -9.63 -4.86
N GLY A 231 -5.92 -10.39 -3.90
CA GLY A 231 -7.37 -10.67 -3.83
C GLY A 231 -8.28 -9.44 -3.82
N GLY A 232 -7.95 -8.44 -3.01
CA GLY A 232 -8.71 -7.21 -2.90
C GLY A 232 -8.72 -6.40 -4.20
N THR A 233 -7.61 -6.38 -4.96
CA THR A 233 -7.54 -5.65 -6.24
C THR A 233 -8.53 -6.20 -7.27
N PHE A 234 -8.78 -7.51 -7.25
CA PHE A 234 -9.63 -8.19 -8.22
C PHE A 234 -11.06 -8.43 -7.73
N GLY A 235 -11.50 -7.71 -6.69
CA GLY A 235 -12.89 -7.78 -6.21
C GLY A 235 -13.18 -8.94 -5.24
N TYR A 236 -12.15 -9.62 -4.73
CA TYR A 236 -12.27 -10.69 -3.73
C TYR A 236 -11.63 -10.33 -2.36
N PRO A 237 -12.19 -9.38 -1.59
CA PRO A 237 -11.66 -9.00 -0.28
C PRO A 237 -11.49 -10.16 0.71
N LEU A 238 -12.37 -11.15 0.69
CA LEU A 238 -12.27 -12.33 1.56
C LEU A 238 -11.01 -13.16 1.30
N ILE A 239 -10.56 -13.27 0.04
CA ILE A 239 -9.29 -13.93 -0.29
C ILE A 239 -8.13 -13.18 0.34
N THR A 240 -8.16 -11.85 0.32
CA THR A 240 -7.13 -11.03 0.98
C THR A 240 -7.14 -11.22 2.49
N ILE A 241 -8.32 -11.26 3.12
CA ILE A 241 -8.43 -11.45 4.57
C ILE A 241 -7.94 -12.85 4.96
N PHE A 242 -8.41 -13.91 4.29
CA PHE A 242 -7.98 -15.28 4.54
C PHE A 242 -6.49 -15.48 4.24
N GLY A 243 -5.96 -14.86 3.19
CA GLY A 243 -4.53 -14.86 2.87
C GLY A 243 -3.70 -14.20 3.96
N LYS A 244 -4.15 -13.07 4.53
CA LYS A 244 -3.48 -12.43 5.69
C LYS A 244 -3.51 -13.35 6.91
N MET A 245 -4.66 -13.92 7.26
CA MET A 245 -4.76 -14.83 8.41
C MET A 245 -3.82 -16.03 8.26
N LEU A 246 -3.75 -16.60 7.05
CA LEU A 246 -2.84 -17.70 6.73
C LEU A 246 -1.37 -17.27 6.84
N TYR A 247 -1.04 -16.08 6.34
CA TYR A 247 0.31 -15.53 6.46
C TYR A 247 0.73 -15.32 7.92
N GLU A 248 -0.18 -14.84 8.76
CA GLU A 248 0.10 -14.63 10.19
C GLU A 248 0.29 -15.95 10.94
N CYS A 249 -0.47 -16.99 10.62
CA CYS A 249 -0.37 -18.29 11.31
C CYS A 249 0.80 -19.17 10.82
N THR A 250 1.43 -18.83 9.70
CA THR A 250 2.56 -19.57 9.11
C THR A 250 3.88 -18.80 9.14
N GLY A 251 3.94 -17.72 9.92
CA GLY A 251 5.14 -16.89 10.07
C GLY A 251 6.27 -17.59 10.85
N GLU A 252 7.36 -16.84 11.06
CA GLU A 252 8.53 -17.35 11.79
C GLU A 252 8.17 -17.84 13.20
N GLY A 253 8.60 -19.06 13.55
CA GLY A 253 8.31 -19.68 14.84
C GLY A 253 6.90 -20.27 14.97
N CYS A 254 6.17 -20.46 13.86
CA CYS A 254 4.88 -21.15 13.88
C CYS A 254 5.00 -22.62 14.31
N ARG A 255 3.87 -23.20 14.72
CA ARG A 255 3.76 -24.65 14.96
C ARG A 255 3.96 -25.40 13.64
N GLU A 256 4.61 -26.56 13.71
CA GLU A 256 4.86 -27.43 12.55
C GLU A 256 4.23 -28.83 12.73
N ASP A 257 3.25 -28.96 13.62
CA ASP A 257 2.53 -30.19 13.88
C ASP A 257 1.35 -30.40 12.91
N ASP A 258 0.68 -31.54 13.03
CA ASP A 258 -0.46 -31.88 12.16
C ASP A 258 -1.63 -30.93 12.35
N ALA A 259 -1.80 -30.37 13.55
CA ALA A 259 -2.82 -29.35 13.84
C ALA A 259 -2.56 -28.06 13.07
N ALA A 260 -1.30 -27.62 12.96
CA ALA A 260 -0.91 -26.50 12.11
C ALA A 260 -1.19 -26.76 10.63
N VAL A 261 -0.98 -27.98 10.15
CA VAL A 261 -1.35 -28.36 8.78
C VAL A 261 -2.86 -28.29 8.56
N ASP A 262 -3.65 -28.74 9.53
CA ASP A 262 -5.12 -28.68 9.46
C ASP A 262 -5.65 -27.23 9.49
N ILE A 263 -4.97 -26.32 10.19
CA ILE A 263 -5.22 -24.87 10.09
C ILE A 263 -5.02 -24.39 8.65
N VAL A 264 -3.90 -24.76 8.00
CA VAL A 264 -3.64 -24.37 6.61
C VAL A 264 -4.70 -24.94 5.66
N LYS A 265 -5.11 -26.21 5.84
CA LYS A 265 -6.18 -26.81 5.03
C LYS A 265 -7.50 -26.06 5.18
N ALA A 266 -7.89 -25.69 6.40
CA ALA A 266 -9.10 -24.91 6.64
C ALA A 266 -9.10 -23.57 5.88
N HIS A 267 -7.95 -22.88 5.83
CA HIS A 267 -7.80 -21.66 5.02
C HIS A 267 -7.95 -21.93 3.52
N ILE A 268 -7.34 -23.00 3.01
CA ILE A 268 -7.44 -23.39 1.59
C ILE A 268 -8.90 -23.68 1.23
N ASP A 269 -9.61 -24.43 2.06
CA ASP A 269 -11.00 -24.81 1.80
C ASP A 269 -11.95 -23.60 1.85
N ALA A 270 -11.74 -22.70 2.82
CA ALA A 270 -12.46 -21.43 2.88
C ALA A 270 -12.22 -20.56 1.64
N MET A 271 -10.97 -20.42 1.19
CA MET A 271 -10.64 -19.67 -0.03
C MET A 271 -11.20 -20.32 -1.30
N ARG A 272 -11.18 -21.65 -1.39
CA ARG A 272 -11.83 -22.39 -2.50
C ARG A 272 -13.33 -22.16 -2.54
N ALA A 273 -13.99 -22.11 -1.38
CA ALA A 273 -15.42 -21.80 -1.31
C ALA A 273 -15.71 -20.38 -1.82
N VAL A 274 -14.89 -19.39 -1.44
CA VAL A 274 -15.01 -18.01 -1.94
C VAL A 274 -14.91 -17.94 -3.46
N LEU A 275 -13.91 -18.62 -4.06
CA LEU A 275 -13.74 -18.63 -5.52
C LEU A 275 -14.86 -19.39 -6.24
N ARG A 276 -15.26 -20.56 -5.72
CA ARG A 276 -16.29 -21.41 -6.35
C ARG A 276 -17.64 -20.71 -6.39
N GLU A 277 -18.04 -20.08 -5.29
CA GLU A 277 -19.32 -19.35 -5.20
C GLU A 277 -19.20 -17.89 -5.70
N LYS A 278 -18.02 -17.50 -6.21
CA LYS A 278 -17.71 -16.13 -6.70
C LYS A 278 -18.11 -15.04 -5.71
N ILE A 279 -17.76 -15.23 -4.43
CA ILE A 279 -18.11 -14.32 -3.34
C ILE A 279 -17.24 -13.06 -3.42
N GLY A 280 -17.77 -12.03 -4.07
CA GLY A 280 -17.13 -10.71 -4.17
C GLY A 280 -17.60 -9.72 -3.10
N GLY A 281 -16.95 -8.55 -3.06
CA GLY A 281 -17.35 -7.44 -2.17
C GLY A 281 -17.17 -7.76 -0.67
N ASP A 282 -18.14 -7.36 0.16
CA ASP A 282 -18.12 -7.65 1.62
C ASP A 282 -18.47 -9.10 1.96
N GLY A 283 -18.85 -9.90 0.95
CA GLY A 283 -19.25 -11.29 1.05
C GLY A 283 -20.64 -11.53 1.63
N GLY A 284 -21.37 -10.50 2.05
CA GLY A 284 -22.71 -10.63 2.62
C GLY A 284 -22.80 -11.62 3.79
N GLU A 285 -23.90 -12.35 3.88
CA GLU A 285 -24.12 -13.36 4.94
C GLU A 285 -23.20 -14.58 4.76
N ILE A 286 -22.97 -15.03 3.52
CA ILE A 286 -22.15 -16.20 3.22
C ILE A 286 -20.70 -15.95 3.62
N GLY A 287 -20.17 -14.76 3.31
CA GLY A 287 -18.82 -14.35 3.68
C GLY A 287 -18.61 -14.29 5.19
N ARG A 288 -19.58 -13.75 5.93
CA ARG A 288 -19.53 -13.74 7.41
C ARG A 288 -19.54 -15.15 7.98
N ALA A 289 -20.41 -16.03 7.48
CA ALA A 289 -20.46 -17.42 7.90
C ALA A 289 -19.15 -18.15 7.61
N LEU A 290 -18.55 -17.96 6.43
CA LEU A 290 -17.24 -18.52 6.09
C LEU A 290 -16.14 -18.02 7.03
N MET A 291 -16.15 -16.74 7.37
CA MET A 291 -15.19 -16.14 8.30
C MET A 291 -15.35 -16.70 9.71
N GLU A 292 -16.58 -16.87 10.22
CA GLU A 292 -16.82 -17.50 11.51
C GLU A 292 -16.37 -18.96 11.53
N MET A 293 -16.76 -19.76 10.53
CA MET A 293 -16.35 -21.16 10.41
C MET A 293 -14.82 -21.31 10.36
N LEU A 294 -14.13 -20.43 9.63
CA LEU A 294 -12.67 -20.46 9.57
C LEU A 294 -12.06 -20.12 10.94
N LYS A 295 -12.55 -19.10 11.63
CA LYS A 295 -12.07 -18.74 12.97
C LYS A 295 -12.26 -19.88 13.97
N GLU A 296 -13.43 -20.50 14.00
CA GLU A 296 -13.69 -21.65 14.86
C GLU A 296 -12.76 -22.83 14.56
N ALA A 297 -12.52 -23.12 13.27
CA ALA A 297 -11.58 -24.16 12.86
C ALA A 297 -10.14 -23.85 13.30
N VAL A 298 -9.71 -22.59 13.20
CA VAL A 298 -8.39 -22.15 13.66
C VAL A 298 -8.27 -22.27 15.18
N GLU A 299 -9.25 -21.78 15.94
CA GLU A 299 -9.26 -21.84 17.40
C GLU A 299 -9.24 -23.28 17.92
N LYS A 300 -10.07 -24.15 17.33
CA LYS A 300 -10.14 -25.57 17.70
C LYS A 300 -8.80 -26.28 17.49
N ASN A 301 -8.14 -26.04 16.36
CA ASN A 301 -6.85 -26.67 16.05
C ASN A 301 -5.68 -26.02 16.79
N ALA A 302 -5.76 -24.73 17.12
CA ALA A 302 -4.77 -24.07 17.97
C ALA A 302 -4.81 -24.61 19.42
N ALA A 303 -5.97 -25.04 19.89
CA ALA A 303 -6.17 -25.64 21.22
C ALA A 303 -5.85 -27.14 21.28
N ALA A 304 -5.66 -27.82 20.15
CA ALA A 304 -5.21 -29.21 20.12
C ALA A 304 -3.72 -29.26 20.48
N ASN A 305 -3.39 -29.93 21.59
CA ASN A 305 -2.01 -30.08 22.11
C ASN A 305 -1.19 -31.03 21.25
#